data_AF-A0A6M8VMF7-F1
#
_entry.id   AF-A0A6M8VMF7-F1
#
_cell.length_a   1.000
_cell.length_b   1.000
_cell.length_c   1.000
_cell.angle_alpha   90.00
_cell.angle_beta   90.00
_cell.angle_gamma   90.00
#
_symmetry.space_group_name_H-M   'P 1'
#
loop_
_entity.id
_entity.type
_entity.pdbx_description
1 polymer ?
#
loop_
_entity_poly.entity_id
_entity_poly.type
_entity_poly.pdbx_seq_one_letter_code
_entity_poly.pdbx_strand_id
1 'polypeptide(L)'
;MSQSKIYFLLPGAVVFSLCLMVALPRAHAQKQALSKSLIECSIVFELNRMMAIQKRRPADDLEKYDAAIDGFKNAARDYAEKEKQPQGVDNYINDTYASMMPKWQSKFNAITNPKSVPDVVAETKDLMDWISYCAAFGKKLGILPVK
;
A
#
# COMPACT_ATOMS: atom_id res chain seq x y z
N MET A 1 -8.21 71.23 -23.18
CA MET A 1 -7.33 70.17 -23.71
C MET A 1 -6.69 69.52 -22.49
N SER A 2 -7.24 68.43 -21.99
CA SER A 2 -7.03 67.03 -22.41
C SER A 2 -6.04 66.35 -21.45
N GLN A 3 -6.58 65.46 -20.60
CA GLN A 3 -6.00 64.18 -20.13
C GLN A 3 -4.69 64.24 -19.31
N SER A 4 -4.47 63.53 -18.19
CA SER A 4 -5.14 62.39 -17.55
C SER A 4 -4.74 62.33 -16.07
N LYS A 5 -5.69 61.94 -15.22
CA LYS A 5 -5.42 61.42 -13.87
C LYS A 5 -5.05 59.94 -14.01
N ILE A 6 -3.94 59.51 -13.44
CA ILE A 6 -3.77 58.10 -13.05
C ILE A 6 -3.17 58.06 -11.64
N TYR A 7 -4.06 57.77 -10.70
CA TYR A 7 -3.74 57.21 -9.40
C TYR A 7 -3.40 55.74 -9.63
N PHE A 8 -2.28 55.23 -9.09
CA PHE A 8 -2.18 53.80 -8.81
C PHE A 8 -1.82 53.59 -7.35
N LEU A 9 -2.83 53.10 -6.66
CA LEU A 9 -2.87 52.56 -5.32
C LEU A 9 -1.99 51.31 -5.23
N LEU A 10 -1.15 51.22 -4.18
CA LEU A 10 -0.88 49.95 -3.47
C LEU A 10 -2.23 49.38 -2.98
N PRO A 11 -2.42 48.07 -2.69
CA PRO A 11 -1.49 46.95 -2.59
C PRO A 11 -2.02 45.67 -3.30
N GLY A 12 -1.25 44.60 -3.39
CA GLY A 12 -1.76 43.35 -3.95
C GLY A 12 -0.87 42.17 -3.58
N ALA A 13 -1.17 41.59 -2.43
CA ALA A 13 -0.60 40.34 -1.95
C ALA A 13 -0.49 39.32 -3.09
N VAL A 14 0.74 38.97 -3.45
CA VAL A 14 1.00 37.77 -4.23
C VAL A 14 0.61 36.62 -3.30
N VAL A 15 -0.64 36.21 -3.41
CA VAL A 15 -1.15 34.97 -2.84
C VAL A 15 -0.29 33.89 -3.46
N PHE A 16 0.68 33.45 -2.67
CA PHE A 16 1.43 32.22 -2.84
C PHE A 16 0.39 31.10 -2.78
N SER A 17 -0.30 30.89 -3.89
CA SER A 17 -1.15 29.73 -4.12
C SER A 17 -0.20 28.58 -4.32
N LEU A 18 0.41 28.18 -3.20
CA LEU A 18 1.04 26.91 -3.00
C LEU A 18 -0.11 25.92 -3.19
N CYS A 19 -0.34 25.53 -4.45
CA CYS A 19 -1.05 24.31 -4.76
C CYS A 19 -0.31 23.23 -4.00
N LEU A 20 -0.84 22.97 -2.80
CA LEU A 20 -0.60 21.82 -1.98
C LEU A 20 -0.99 20.66 -2.89
N MET A 21 -0.06 20.22 -3.74
CA MET A 21 -0.06 18.88 -4.29
C MET A 21 0.15 17.99 -3.08
N VAL A 22 -0.93 17.82 -2.31
CA VAL A 22 -1.12 16.68 -1.45
C VAL A 22 -0.85 15.50 -2.36
N ALA A 23 0.32 14.91 -2.17
CA ALA A 23 0.69 13.64 -2.75
C ALA A 23 -0.41 12.66 -2.28
N LEU A 24 -1.46 12.55 -3.07
CA LEU A 24 -2.54 11.61 -2.86
C LEU A 24 -1.85 10.25 -2.78
N PRO A 25 -1.89 9.56 -1.63
CA PRO A 25 -1.45 8.18 -1.59
C PRO A 25 -2.30 7.46 -2.63
N ARG A 26 -1.62 6.88 -3.63
CA ARG A 26 -2.23 6.21 -4.79
C ARG A 26 -3.45 5.40 -4.34
N ALA A 27 -4.54 5.54 -5.09
CA ALA A 27 -5.89 5.07 -4.83
C ALA A 27 -6.08 3.54 -4.76
N HIS A 28 -5.16 2.80 -4.13
CA HIS A 28 -5.25 1.36 -3.92
C HIS A 28 -6.41 0.98 -2.98
N ALA A 29 -6.87 1.91 -2.13
CA ALA A 29 -7.86 1.64 -1.08
C ALA A 29 -9.31 2.05 -1.43
N GLN A 30 -9.55 2.86 -2.45
CA GLN A 30 -10.81 3.65 -2.48
C GLN A 30 -12.06 2.88 -2.93
N LYS A 31 -11.95 1.60 -3.31
CA LYS A 31 -13.10 0.75 -3.72
C LYS A 31 -13.11 -0.65 -3.11
N GLN A 32 -12.12 -1.01 -2.29
CA GLN A 32 -11.95 -2.37 -1.77
C GLN A 32 -12.37 -2.44 -0.29
N ALA A 33 -13.00 -3.54 0.12
CA ALA A 33 -13.27 -3.83 1.52
C ALA A 33 -11.97 -3.82 2.36
N LEU A 34 -12.02 -3.37 3.61
CA LEU A 34 -10.82 -3.23 4.44
C LEU A 34 -10.21 -4.60 4.72
N SER A 35 -11.04 -5.59 5.03
CA SER A 35 -10.60 -6.98 5.21
C SER A 35 -9.82 -7.50 3.99
N LYS A 36 -10.31 -7.22 2.78
CA LYS A 36 -9.66 -7.57 1.52
C LYS A 36 -8.29 -6.90 1.35
N SER A 37 -8.17 -5.61 1.66
CA SER A 37 -6.88 -4.90 1.63
C SER A 37 -5.89 -5.42 2.67
N LEU A 38 -6.35 -5.86 3.83
CA LEU A 38 -5.51 -6.46 4.87
C LEU A 38 -4.98 -7.83 4.43
N ILE A 39 -5.81 -8.65 3.79
CA ILE A 39 -5.36 -9.93 3.18
C ILE A 39 -4.29 -9.66 2.13
N GLU A 40 -4.51 -8.68 1.26
CA GLU A 40 -3.53 -8.31 0.23
C GLU A 40 -2.19 -7.87 0.85
N CYS A 41 -2.23 -7.10 1.93
CA CYS A 41 -1.03 -6.72 2.69
C CYS A 41 -0.31 -7.90 3.32
N SER A 42 -1.04 -8.90 3.83
CA SER A 42 -0.42 -10.13 4.35
C SER A 42 0.35 -10.89 3.26
N ILE A 43 -0.21 -10.99 2.05
CA ILE A 43 0.44 -11.62 0.90
C ILE A 43 1.69 -10.85 0.47
N VAL A 44 1.60 -9.52 0.40
CA VAL A 44 2.75 -8.66 0.04
C VAL A 44 3.91 -8.83 1.03
N PHE A 45 3.62 -8.89 2.33
CA PHE A 45 4.64 -9.12 3.36
C PHE A 45 5.22 -10.53 3.30
N GLU A 46 4.41 -11.54 2.96
CA GLU A 46 4.87 -12.91 2.73
C GLU A 46 5.84 -13.02 1.54
N LEU A 47 5.53 -12.35 0.43
CA LEU A 47 6.46 -12.24 -0.70
C LEU A 47 7.75 -11.51 -0.32
N ASN A 48 7.64 -10.42 0.46
CA ASN A 48 8.81 -9.66 0.90
C ASN A 48 9.70 -10.47 1.85
N ARG A 49 9.08 -11.30 2.71
CA ARG A 49 9.79 -12.30 3.53
C ARG A 49 10.54 -13.31 2.66
N MET A 50 9.91 -13.85 1.61
CA MET A 50 10.60 -14.75 0.68
C MET A 50 11.79 -14.08 -0.01
N MET A 51 11.68 -12.81 -0.41
CA MET A 51 12.84 -12.06 -0.91
C MET A 51 13.93 -11.88 0.15
N ALA A 52 13.56 -11.65 1.41
CA ALA A 52 14.50 -11.52 2.52
C ALA A 52 15.26 -12.84 2.76
N ILE A 53 14.59 -13.99 2.65
CA ILE A 53 15.22 -15.32 2.71
C ILE A 53 16.21 -15.50 1.55
N GLN A 54 15.83 -15.18 0.32
CA GLN A 54 16.72 -15.25 -0.84
C GLN A 54 17.96 -14.37 -0.68
N LYS A 55 17.79 -13.20 -0.04
CA LYS A 55 18.87 -12.25 0.30
C LYS A 55 19.64 -12.63 1.56
N ARG A 56 19.36 -13.79 2.17
CA ARG A 56 20.00 -14.29 3.41
C ARG A 56 19.95 -13.27 4.54
N ARG A 57 18.82 -12.58 4.69
CA ARG A 57 18.61 -11.69 5.83
C ARG A 57 18.66 -12.48 7.15
N PRO A 58 19.13 -11.87 8.24
CA PRO A 58 19.12 -12.47 9.58
C PRO A 58 17.72 -12.93 10.02
N ALA A 59 17.67 -13.91 10.93
CA ALA A 59 16.41 -14.49 11.42
C ALA A 59 15.51 -13.46 12.12
N ASP A 60 16.09 -12.50 12.87
CA ASP A 60 15.34 -11.45 13.54
C ASP A 60 14.61 -10.51 12.55
N ASP A 61 15.14 -10.35 11.34
CA ASP A 61 14.45 -9.64 10.26
C ASP A 61 13.27 -10.45 9.72
N LEU A 62 13.40 -11.77 9.65
CA LEU A 62 12.32 -12.66 9.19
C LEU A 62 11.16 -12.70 10.19
N GLU A 63 11.45 -12.71 11.49
CA GLU A 63 10.44 -12.66 12.56
C GLU A 63 9.58 -11.40 12.49
N LYS A 64 10.17 -10.26 12.10
CA LYS A 64 9.42 -9.00 11.88
C LYS A 64 8.39 -9.14 10.74
N TYR A 65 8.72 -9.90 9.69
CA TYR A 65 7.76 -10.20 8.63
C TYR A 65 6.67 -11.15 9.11
N ASP A 66 7.03 -12.21 9.84
CA ASP A 66 6.07 -13.18 10.37
C ASP A 66 5.03 -12.49 11.28
N ALA A 67 5.49 -11.65 12.21
CA ALA A 67 4.61 -10.86 13.07
C ALA A 67 3.68 -9.91 12.27
N ALA A 68 4.20 -9.27 11.21
CA ALA A 68 3.39 -8.41 10.35
C ALA A 68 2.34 -9.20 9.55
N ILE A 69 2.71 -10.35 8.99
CA ILE A 69 1.81 -11.23 8.24
C ILE A 69 0.64 -11.67 9.13
N ASP A 70 0.96 -12.14 10.34
CA ASP A 70 -0.05 -12.59 11.31
C ASP A 70 -0.93 -11.43 11.78
N GLY A 71 -0.33 -10.27 12.06
CA GLY A 71 -1.08 -9.05 12.41
C GLY A 71 -2.08 -8.64 11.33
N PHE A 72 -1.69 -8.67 10.06
CA PHE A 72 -2.59 -8.37 8.94
C PHE A 72 -3.69 -9.43 8.78
N LYS A 73 -3.38 -10.73 8.92
CA LYS A 73 -4.38 -11.81 8.83
C LYS A 73 -5.41 -11.73 9.96
N ASN A 74 -4.97 -11.44 11.19
CA ASN A 74 -5.86 -11.28 12.33
C ASN A 74 -6.76 -10.04 12.17
N ALA A 75 -6.18 -8.90 11.80
CA ALA A 75 -6.98 -7.72 11.52
C ALA A 75 -7.97 -7.95 10.36
N ALA A 76 -7.57 -8.68 9.32
CA ALA A 76 -8.48 -9.01 8.22
C ALA A 76 -9.72 -9.78 8.70
N ARG A 77 -9.55 -10.73 9.64
CA ARG A 77 -10.65 -11.48 10.26
C ARG A 77 -11.57 -10.55 11.04
N ASP A 78 -11.03 -9.68 11.89
CA ASP A 78 -11.81 -8.72 12.67
C ASP A 78 -12.65 -7.78 11.78
N TYR A 79 -12.06 -7.34 10.67
CA TYR A 79 -12.77 -6.48 9.71
C TYR A 79 -13.78 -7.26 8.88
N ALA A 80 -13.48 -8.50 8.47
CA ALA A 80 -14.43 -9.35 7.75
C ALA A 80 -15.68 -9.66 8.59
N GLU A 81 -15.51 -9.85 9.91
CA GLU A 81 -16.63 -10.00 10.85
C GLU A 81 -17.49 -8.73 10.90
N LYS A 82 -16.87 -7.56 11.06
CA LYS A 82 -17.56 -6.26 11.07
C LYS A 82 -18.27 -5.94 9.75
N GLU A 83 -17.66 -6.35 8.63
CA GLU A 83 -18.23 -6.23 7.28
C GLU A 83 -19.32 -7.27 7.00
N LYS A 84 -19.57 -8.22 7.92
CA LYS A 84 -20.62 -9.25 7.82
C LYS A 84 -20.52 -10.07 6.54
N GLN A 85 -19.32 -10.57 6.24
CA GLN A 85 -19.08 -11.34 5.02
C GLN A 85 -20.02 -12.57 4.94
N PRO A 86 -20.82 -12.70 3.86
CA PRO A 86 -21.96 -13.61 3.82
C PRO A 86 -21.59 -15.10 3.80
N GLN A 87 -20.40 -15.45 3.34
CA GLN A 87 -19.91 -16.83 3.29
C GLN A 87 -19.26 -17.32 4.60
N GLY A 88 -19.26 -16.48 5.65
CA GLY A 88 -18.51 -16.70 6.89
C GLY A 88 -17.06 -16.18 6.80
N VAL A 89 -16.52 -15.75 7.95
CA VAL A 89 -15.20 -15.09 8.02
C VAL A 89 -14.09 -15.98 7.47
N ASP A 90 -13.98 -17.22 7.93
CA ASP A 90 -12.90 -18.13 7.50
C ASP A 90 -12.91 -18.41 5.99
N ASN A 91 -14.07 -18.73 5.44
CA ASN A 91 -14.22 -18.98 4.00
C ASN A 91 -13.87 -17.71 3.21
N TYR A 92 -14.37 -16.54 3.64
CA TYR A 92 -14.04 -15.27 3.01
C TYR A 92 -12.52 -15.01 3.00
N ILE A 93 -11.84 -15.19 4.13
CA ILE A 93 -10.39 -14.97 4.23
C ILE A 93 -9.65 -15.94 3.30
N ASN A 94 -9.96 -17.23 3.37
CA ASN A 94 -9.29 -18.26 2.59
C ASN A 94 -9.50 -18.10 1.08
N ASP A 95 -10.75 -17.87 0.65
CA ASP A 95 -11.10 -17.67 -0.75
C ASP A 95 -10.45 -16.40 -1.30
N THR A 96 -10.49 -15.32 -0.52
CA THR A 96 -9.86 -14.05 -0.94
C THR A 96 -8.35 -14.22 -1.08
N TYR A 97 -7.69 -14.86 -0.11
CA TYR A 97 -6.26 -15.13 -0.17
C TYR A 97 -5.92 -16.00 -1.39
N ALA A 98 -6.64 -17.11 -1.59
CA ALA A 98 -6.47 -18.00 -2.72
C ALA A 98 -6.68 -17.30 -4.07
N SER A 99 -7.64 -16.37 -4.16
CA SER A 99 -7.90 -15.60 -5.38
C SER A 99 -6.79 -14.58 -5.69
N MET A 100 -6.16 -14.02 -4.67
CA MET A 100 -5.13 -12.99 -4.81
C MET A 100 -3.73 -13.55 -5.02
N MET A 101 -3.43 -14.71 -4.44
CA MET A 101 -2.09 -15.29 -4.47
C MET A 101 -1.55 -15.46 -5.89
N PRO A 102 -2.31 -15.95 -6.90
CA PRO A 102 -1.79 -16.09 -8.27
C PRO A 102 -1.32 -14.77 -8.90
N LYS A 103 -2.05 -13.66 -8.65
CA LYS A 103 -1.64 -12.32 -9.10
C LYS A 103 -0.28 -11.97 -8.52
N TRP A 104 -0.15 -12.11 -7.20
CA TRP A 104 1.06 -11.73 -6.47
C TRP A 104 2.25 -12.64 -6.79
N GLN A 105 2.02 -13.93 -6.94
CA GLN A 105 3.04 -14.88 -7.37
C GLN A 105 3.54 -14.58 -8.79
N SER A 106 2.67 -14.18 -9.71
CA SER A 106 3.07 -13.74 -11.06
C SER A 106 4.03 -12.55 -11.00
N LYS A 107 3.71 -11.53 -10.19
CA LYS A 107 4.56 -10.36 -9.97
C LYS A 107 5.91 -10.73 -9.35
N PHE A 108 5.88 -11.57 -8.32
CA PHE A 108 7.10 -12.08 -7.68
C PHE A 108 7.98 -12.84 -8.68
N ASN A 109 7.39 -13.71 -9.49
CA ASN A 109 8.11 -14.47 -10.51
C ASN A 109 8.74 -13.56 -11.58
N ALA A 110 8.07 -12.46 -11.96
CA ALA A 110 8.65 -11.48 -12.88
C ALA A 110 9.88 -10.77 -12.30
N ILE A 111 9.96 -10.65 -10.97
CA ILE A 111 11.12 -10.08 -10.26
C ILE A 111 12.24 -11.12 -10.10
N THR A 112 11.92 -12.35 -9.71
CA THR A 112 12.93 -13.37 -9.37
C THR A 112 13.40 -14.22 -10.55
N ASN A 113 12.57 -14.40 -11.57
CA ASN A 113 12.84 -15.17 -12.78
C ASN A 113 12.50 -14.34 -14.02
N PRO A 114 13.22 -13.24 -14.27
CA PRO A 114 12.81 -12.23 -15.22
C PRO A 114 12.94 -12.69 -16.67
N LYS A 115 11.93 -12.38 -17.47
CA LYS A 115 11.97 -12.52 -18.94
C LYS A 115 12.52 -11.29 -19.64
N SER A 116 12.40 -10.12 -18.99
CA SER A 116 12.90 -8.85 -19.52
C SER A 116 13.26 -7.89 -18.38
N VAL A 117 14.18 -6.95 -18.63
CA VAL A 117 14.53 -5.89 -17.67
C VAL A 117 13.35 -4.93 -17.41
N PRO A 118 12.56 -4.51 -18.41
CA PRO A 118 11.37 -3.68 -18.18
C PRO A 118 10.38 -4.29 -17.18
N ASP A 119 10.13 -5.61 -17.26
CA ASP A 119 9.21 -6.30 -16.35
C ASP A 119 9.72 -6.25 -14.90
N VAL A 120 11.02 -6.47 -14.69
CA VAL A 120 11.63 -6.36 -13.35
C VAL A 120 11.40 -4.97 -12.77
N VAL A 121 11.65 -3.93 -13.55
CA VAL A 121 11.53 -2.55 -13.08
C VAL A 121 10.08 -2.23 -12.73
N ALA A 122 9.14 -2.60 -13.61
CA ALA A 122 7.72 -2.34 -13.40
C ALA A 122 7.17 -3.08 -12.17
N GLU A 123 7.46 -4.37 -12.05
CA GLU A 123 6.91 -5.19 -10.97
C GLU A 123 7.61 -4.94 -9.63
N THR A 124 8.91 -4.64 -9.63
CA THR A 124 9.61 -4.18 -8.42
C THR A 124 9.02 -2.86 -7.93
N LYS A 125 8.75 -1.91 -8.83
CA LYS A 125 8.14 -0.63 -8.47
C LYS A 125 6.75 -0.84 -7.86
N ASP A 126 5.91 -1.65 -8.50
CA ASP A 126 4.56 -1.95 -7.99
C ASP A 126 4.60 -2.64 -6.62
N LEU A 127 5.49 -3.62 -6.44
CA LEU A 127 5.68 -4.29 -5.15
C LEU A 127 6.14 -3.30 -4.05
N MET A 128 7.10 -2.41 -4.36
CA MET A 128 7.56 -1.39 -3.41
C MET A 128 6.48 -0.36 -3.07
N ASP A 129 5.64 0.00 -4.04
CA ASP A 129 4.50 0.88 -3.84
C ASP A 129 3.49 0.23 -2.88
N TRP A 130 3.23 -1.06 -3.05
CA TRP A 130 2.36 -1.84 -2.15
C TRP A 130 2.95 -2.06 -0.76
N ILE A 131 4.25 -2.35 -0.64
CA ILE A 131 4.94 -2.42 0.65
C ILE A 131 4.79 -1.09 1.40
N SER A 132 4.97 0.03 0.70
CA SER A 132 4.84 1.37 1.29
C SER A 132 3.41 1.66 1.73
N TYR A 133 2.43 1.31 0.90
CA TYR A 133 1.01 1.40 1.24
C TYR A 133 0.67 0.57 2.48
N CYS A 134 1.05 -0.71 2.50
CA CYS A 134 0.77 -1.62 3.60
C CYS A 134 1.49 -1.21 4.89
N ALA A 135 2.71 -0.68 4.79
CA ALA A 135 3.43 -0.13 5.94
C ALA A 135 2.67 1.07 6.55
N ALA A 136 2.23 2.03 5.73
CA ALA A 136 1.47 3.18 6.20
C ALA A 136 0.09 2.78 6.75
N PHE A 137 -0.61 1.90 6.04
CA PHE A 137 -1.93 1.41 6.42
C PHE A 137 -1.90 0.58 7.70
N GLY A 138 -0.94 -0.34 7.84
CA GLY A 138 -0.72 -1.13 9.03
C GLY A 138 -0.36 -0.30 10.26
N LYS A 139 0.49 0.73 10.10
CA LYS A 139 0.76 1.70 11.18
C LYS A 139 -0.49 2.46 11.61
N LYS A 140 -1.28 2.96 10.64
CA LYS A 140 -2.53 3.68 10.91
C LYS A 140 -3.53 2.83 11.70
N LEU A 141 -3.56 1.52 11.46
CA LEU A 141 -4.44 0.57 12.14
C LEU A 141 -3.84 -0.06 13.41
N GLY A 142 -2.62 0.32 13.81
CA GLY A 142 -1.95 -0.25 14.97
C GLY A 142 -1.47 -1.70 14.80
N ILE A 143 -1.45 -2.22 13.57
CA ILE A 143 -1.00 -3.57 13.23
C ILE A 143 0.53 -3.64 13.22
N LEU A 144 1.16 -2.59 12.69
CA LEU A 144 2.62 -2.47 12.63
C LEU A 144 3.12 -1.46 13.66
N PRO A 145 4.34 -1.64 14.20
CA PRO A 145 4.91 -0.69 15.14
C PRO A 145 5.05 0.70 14.52
N VAL A 146 4.59 1.71 15.26
CA VAL A 146 4.80 3.12 14.94
C VAL A 146 6.23 3.45 15.37
N LYS A 147 7.18 3.30 14.43
CA LYS A 147 8.50 3.94 14.57
C LYS A 147 8.36 5.44 14.43
#